data_AF-A0A956QVL5-F1
#
_entry.id   AF-A0A956QVL5-F1
#
_cell.length_a   1.000
_cell.length_b   1.000
_cell.length_c   1.000
_cell.angle_alpha   90.00
_cell.angle_beta   90.00
_cell.angle_gamma   90.00
#
_symmetry.space_group_name_H-M   'P 1'
#
loop_
_entity.id
_entity.type
_entity.pdbx_description
1 polymer ?
#
loop_
_entity_poly.entity_id
_entity_poly.type
_entity_poly.pdbx_seq_one_letter_code
_entity_poly.pdbx_strand_id
1 'polypeptide(L)'
;ALRMEMCEKDGFTPSRTLADRMFQRGLEGGIKTRGRSMGLILDIGGYYKNVVTLAPSLEITFEEMDLARDLLDIVISESKGSK
;
A
#
# COMPACT_ATOMS: atom_id res chain seq x y z
N ALA A 1 1.88 -15.23 4.88
CA ALA A 1 1.56 -13.92 4.28
C ALA A 1 1.65 -12.86 5.36
N LEU A 2 2.39 -11.79 5.09
CA LEU A 2 2.47 -10.64 5.99
C LEU A 2 1.22 -9.78 5.76
N ARG A 3 0.65 -9.22 6.84
CA ARG A 3 -0.55 -8.38 6.76
C ARG A 3 -0.26 -7.04 7.41
N MET A 4 -0.75 -5.98 6.78
CA MET A 4 -0.64 -4.62 7.27
C MET A 4 -2.04 -4.08 7.51
N GLU A 5 -2.40 -3.91 8.77
CA GLU A 5 -3.71 -3.36 9.13
C GLU A 5 -3.65 -1.84 9.21
N MET A 6 -4.53 -1.18 8.47
CA MET A 6 -4.69 0.27 8.54
C MET A 6 -5.58 0.61 9.72
N CYS A 7 -5.05 1.44 10.61
CA CYS A 7 -5.74 1.92 11.79
C CYS A 7 -5.86 3.45 11.77
N GLU A 8 -6.77 3.97 12.58
CA GLU A 8 -6.84 5.38 12.94
C GLU A 8 -5.62 5.78 13.78
N LYS A 9 -5.54 7.06 14.16
CA LYS A 9 -4.40 7.60 14.92
C LYS A 9 -4.16 6.92 16.27
N ASP A 10 -5.16 6.24 16.81
CA ASP A 10 -5.07 5.48 18.06
C ASP A 10 -4.29 4.16 17.91
N GLY A 11 -4.03 3.73 16.67
CA GLY A 11 -3.25 2.53 16.36
C GLY A 11 -4.02 1.22 16.45
N PHE A 12 -5.31 1.22 16.79
CA PHE A 12 -6.10 -0.03 16.92
C PHE A 12 -7.52 0.05 16.36
N THR A 13 -8.12 1.24 16.21
CA THR A 13 -9.41 1.37 15.55
C THR A 13 -9.19 1.19 14.04
N PRO A 14 -9.91 0.26 13.37
CA PRO A 14 -9.69 -0.03 11.95
C PRO A 14 -10.06 1.16 11.05
N SER A 15 -9.15 1.55 10.14
CA SER A 15 -9.37 2.63 9.18
C SER A 15 -9.57 2.12 7.76
N ARG A 16 -10.84 1.88 7.39
CA ARG A 16 -11.21 1.56 6.01
C ARG A 16 -10.91 2.71 5.06
N THR A 17 -11.15 3.95 5.50
CA THR A 17 -10.95 5.15 4.68
C THR A 17 -9.48 5.35 4.31
N LEU A 18 -8.53 5.00 5.18
CA LEU A 18 -7.11 5.03 4.84
C LEU A 18 -6.78 3.95 3.80
N ALA A 19 -7.26 2.72 3.99
CA ALA A 19 -7.04 1.61 3.05
C ALA A 19 -7.63 1.90 1.67
N ASP A 20 -8.85 2.45 1.60
CA ASP A 20 -9.50 2.82 0.34
C ASP A 20 -8.72 3.93 -0.40
N ARG A 21 -8.19 4.93 0.32
CA ARG A 21 -7.31 5.96 -0.27
C ARG A 21 -6.04 5.36 -0.87
N MET A 22 -5.38 4.48 -0.12
CA MET A 22 -4.19 3.77 -0.62
C MET A 22 -4.49 2.94 -1.86
N PHE A 23 -5.60 2.21 -1.86
CA PHE A 23 -6.03 1.41 -2.99
C PHE A 23 -6.26 2.27 -4.24
N GLN A 24 -7.02 3.36 -4.11
CA GLN A 24 -7.28 4.27 -5.24
C GLN A 24 -6.00 4.91 -5.74
N ARG A 25 -5.11 5.36 -4.83
CA ARG A 25 -3.86 6.00 -5.22
C ARG A 25 -2.91 5.06 -5.95
N GLY A 26 -2.81 3.81 -5.48
CA GLY A 26 -2.03 2.76 -6.15
C GLY A 26 -2.60 2.43 -7.54
N LEU A 27 -3.92 2.34 -7.66
CA LEU A 27 -4.62 1.99 -8.89
C LEU A 27 -4.57 3.09 -9.96
N GLU A 28 -4.64 4.36 -9.58
CA GLU A 28 -4.51 5.52 -10.47
C GLU A 28 -3.17 5.51 -11.23
N GLY A 29 -2.12 4.99 -10.58
CA GLY A 29 -0.77 4.98 -11.12
C GLY A 29 -0.16 6.37 -11.19
N GLY A 30 0.71 6.59 -12.19
CA GLY A 30 1.44 7.86 -12.30
C GLY A 30 2.52 8.07 -11.23
N ILE A 31 2.72 7.11 -10.32
CA ILE A 31 3.70 7.18 -9.24
C ILE A 31 5.10 7.16 -9.86
N LYS A 32 5.87 8.22 -9.62
CA LYS A 32 7.24 8.34 -10.12
C LYS A 32 8.18 7.60 -9.17
N THR A 33 8.79 6.52 -9.64
CA THR A 33 9.79 5.75 -8.89
C THR A 33 10.87 5.24 -9.83
N ARG A 34 12.14 5.28 -9.40
CA ARG A 34 13.30 4.79 -10.17
C ARG A 34 13.33 5.25 -11.63
N GLY A 35 12.94 6.50 -11.89
CA GLY A 35 12.90 7.09 -13.24
C GLY A 35 11.75 6.59 -14.13
N ARG A 36 10.80 5.81 -13.60
CA ARG A 36 9.62 5.30 -14.31
C ARG A 36 8.33 5.77 -13.66
N SER A 37 7.24 5.69 -14.42
CA SER A 37 5.88 5.98 -13.95
C SER A 37 5.15 4.64 -13.79
N MET A 38 4.67 4.34 -12.59
CA MET A 38 4.05 3.05 -12.27
C MET A 38 2.79 3.21 -11.45
N GLY A 39 2.03 2.12 -11.32
CA GLY A 39 0.98 1.96 -10.31
C GLY A 39 1.33 0.81 -9.37
N LEU A 40 0.54 0.67 -8.31
CA LEU A 40 0.67 -0.37 -7.31
C LEU A 40 -0.71 -0.98 -7.03
N ILE A 41 -0.88 -2.26 -7.37
CA ILE A 41 -2.11 -2.99 -7.06
C ILE A 41 -2.00 -3.51 -5.63
N LEU A 42 -2.98 -3.17 -4.79
CA LEU A 42 -3.05 -3.60 -3.40
C LEU A 42 -4.21 -4.59 -3.21
N ASP A 43 -3.92 -5.73 -2.60
CA ASP A 43 -4.94 -6.69 -2.16
C ASP A 43 -5.53 -6.23 -0.82
N ILE A 44 -6.77 -5.75 -0.84
CA ILE A 44 -7.49 -5.26 0.34
C ILE A 44 -8.48 -6.31 0.85
N GLY A 45 -8.26 -6.73 2.09
CA GLY A 45 -9.07 -7.71 2.80
C GLY A 45 -9.37 -7.29 4.24
N GLY A 46 -9.62 -8.30 5.09
CA GLY A 46 -10.04 -8.10 6.48
C GLY A 46 -11.55 -7.86 6.62
N TYR A 47 -12.05 -8.01 7.84
CA TYR A 47 -13.48 -7.85 8.15
C TYR A 47 -13.97 -6.43 7.85
N TYR A 48 -13.18 -5.42 8.22
CA TYR A 48 -13.50 -4.01 7.99
C TYR A 48 -12.98 -3.45 6.65
N LYS A 49 -12.39 -4.29 5.78
CA LYS A 49 -11.75 -3.87 4.52
C LYS A 49 -10.61 -2.85 4.72
N ASN A 50 -9.81 -3.06 5.77
CA ASN A 50 -8.70 -2.19 6.17
C ASN A 50 -7.34 -2.89 6.17
N VAL A 51 -7.24 -4.13 5.69
CA VAL A 51 -6.00 -4.92 5.73
C VAL A 51 -5.41 -5.05 4.33
N VAL A 52 -4.15 -4.68 4.17
CA VAL A 52 -3.36 -4.96 2.96
C VAL A 52 -2.60 -6.28 3.16
N THR A 53 -2.75 -7.22 2.22
CA THR A 53 -1.97 -8.47 2.24
C THR A 53 -0.69 -8.32 1.42
N LEU A 54 0.46 -8.60 2.05
CA LEU A 54 1.75 -8.69 1.39
C LEU A 54 2.11 -10.17 1.19
N ALA A 55 1.91 -10.64 -0.03
CA ALA A 55 2.17 -12.01 -0.45
C ALA A 55 2.92 -12.00 -1.79
N PRO A 56 4.24 -11.74 -1.77
CA PRO A 56 5.03 -11.76 -2.99
C PRO A 56 5.15 -13.18 -3.57
N SER A 57 5.46 -13.26 -4.86
CA SER A 57 5.84 -14.52 -5.51
C SER A 57 7.08 -15.14 -4.85
N LEU A 58 7.20 -16.47 -4.86
CA LEU A 58 8.40 -17.15 -4.39
C LEU A 58 9.64 -16.84 -5.26
N GLU A 59 9.41 -16.44 -6.51
CA GLU A 59 10.45 -16.10 -7.49
C GLU A 59 10.75 -14.59 -7.55
N ILE A 60 10.17 -13.78 -6.65
CA ILE A 60 10.40 -12.34 -6.64
C ILE A 60 11.88 -12.03 -6.38
N THR A 61 12.47 -11.07 -7.09
CA THR A 61 13.86 -10.67 -6.83
C THR A 61 13.95 -9.63 -5.71
N PHE A 62 15.14 -9.46 -5.13
CA PHE A 62 15.36 -8.40 -4.14
C PHE A 62 15.12 -7.01 -4.71
N GLU A 63 15.49 -6.76 -5.97
CA GLU A 63 15.27 -5.49 -6.64
C GLU A 63 13.78 -5.18 -6.83
N GLU A 64 12.96 -6.20 -7.10
CA GLU A 64 11.50 -6.10 -7.17
C GLU A 64 10.89 -5.86 -5.78
N MET A 65 11.41 -6.53 -4.74
CA MET A 65 11.00 -6.26 -3.36
C MET A 65 11.32 -4.80 -2.94
N ASP A 66 12.49 -4.30 -3.28
CA ASP A 66 12.86 -2.91 -3.02
C ASP A 66 11.97 -1.95 -3.82
N LEU A 67 11.64 -2.27 -5.07
CA LEU A 67 10.71 -1.47 -5.88
C LEU A 67 9.31 -1.43 -5.24
N ALA A 68 8.81 -2.58 -4.76
CA ALA A 68 7.54 -2.66 -4.07
C ALA A 68 7.55 -1.86 -2.76
N ARG A 69 8.65 -1.91 -1.99
CA ARG A 69 8.87 -1.05 -0.81
C ARG A 69 8.78 0.43 -1.18
N ASP A 70 9.51 0.86 -2.20
CA ASP A 70 9.56 2.27 -2.62
C ASP A 70 8.17 2.76 -3.05
N LEU A 71 7.43 1.96 -3.84
CA LEU A 71 6.06 2.27 -4.25
C LEU A 71 5.10 2.33 -3.06
N LEU A 72 5.21 1.37 -2.13
CA LEU A 72 4.35 1.28 -0.96
C LEU A 72 4.56 2.47 -0.02
N ASP A 73 5.80 2.90 0.19
CA ASP A 73 6.13 4.07 1.00
C ASP A 73 5.51 5.36 0.44
N ILE A 74 5.60 5.56 -0.88
CA ILE A 74 4.96 6.69 -1.56
C ILE A 74 3.45 6.65 -1.38
N VAL A 75 2.82 5.50 -1.67
CA VAL A 75 1.36 5.34 -1.54
C VAL A 75 0.89 5.62 -0.11
N ILE A 76 1.58 5.08 0.89
CA ILE A 76 1.26 5.31 2.31
C ILE A 76 1.40 6.80 2.66
N SER A 77 2.50 7.43 2.24
CA SER A 77 2.80 8.82 2.55
C SER A 77 1.78 9.78 1.94
N GLU A 78 1.44 9.60 0.66
CA GLU A 78 0.44 10.42 -0.02
C GLU A 78 -0.98 10.18 0.51
N SER A 79 -1.30 8.93 0.91
CA SER A 79 -2.65 8.56 1.38
C SER A 79 -2.96 9.00 2.81
N LYS A 80 -1.94 9.16 3.66
CA LYS A 80 -2.13 9.63 5.04
C LYS A 80 -2.72 11.05 5.11
N GLY A 81 -2.66 11.82 4.02
CA GLY A 81 -3.10 13.21 3.97
C GLY A 81 -2.09 14.10 4.69
N SER A 82 -1.61 15.14 4.00
CA SER A 82 -0.84 16.21 4.62
C SER A 82 -1.67 16.84 5.75
N LYS A 83 -0.99 17.19 6.84
CA LYS A 83 -1.49 18.16 7.82
C LYS A 83 -2.01 19.42 7.13
#